data_AF-A0A317HNJ4-F1
#
_entry.id   AF-A0A317HNJ4-F1
#
_cell.length_a   1.000
_cell.length_b   1.000
_cell.length_c   1.000
_cell.angle_alpha   90.00
_cell.angle_beta   90.00
_cell.angle_gamma   90.00
#
_symmetry.space_group_name_H-M   'P 1'
#
loop_
_entity.id
_entity.type
_entity.pdbx_description
1 polymer ?
#
loop_
_entity_poly.entity_id
_entity_poly.type
_entity_poly.pdbx_seq_one_letter_code
_entity_poly.pdbx_strand_id
1 'polypeptide(L)'
;MNLDDPVVAQQIVADYARRLARDLETDKWPAEADALPYPKQAIKSAIRTSVIALATTGQFTDELREFLETAYVSLADYVASDLSRLLSEYQQAGSDLAADRRLVREKTGGSAWRTVAESGAIVGEVVRMVASEAETLRAEFRVFAQI
;
A
#
# COMPACT_ATOMS: atom_id res chain seq x y z
N MET A 1 0.32 13.91 21.05
CA MET A 1 -0.94 13.61 20.34
C MET A 1 -1.49 12.32 20.95
N ASN A 2 -2.74 12.30 21.40
CA ASN A 2 -3.35 11.08 21.95
C ASN A 2 -4.07 10.34 20.80
N LEU A 3 -3.56 9.18 20.39
CA LEU A 3 -4.15 8.37 19.31
C LEU A 3 -5.39 7.58 19.77
N ASP A 4 -5.64 7.55 21.08
CA ASP A 4 -6.82 6.92 21.67
C ASP A 4 -7.99 7.91 21.79
N ASP A 5 -7.78 9.18 21.44
CA ASP A 5 -8.86 10.17 21.30
C ASP A 5 -9.58 9.94 19.96
N PRO A 6 -10.88 9.59 19.96
CA PRO A 6 -11.65 9.33 18.74
C PRO A 6 -11.64 10.49 17.74
N VAL A 7 -11.60 11.75 18.20
CA VAL A 7 -11.60 12.92 17.32
C VAL A 7 -10.29 13.02 16.56
N VAL A 8 -9.17 12.81 17.26
CA VAL A 8 -7.84 12.79 16.67
C VAL A 8 -7.69 11.60 15.72
N ALA A 9 -8.19 10.43 16.12
CA ALA A 9 -8.18 9.23 15.28
C ALA A 9 -8.96 9.45 13.97
N GLN A 10 -10.15 10.03 14.04
CA GLN A 10 -10.94 10.35 12.84
C GLN A 10 -10.23 11.31 11.89
N GLN A 11 -9.54 12.32 12.42
CA GLN A 11 -8.75 13.25 11.59
C GLN A 11 -7.62 12.52 10.85
N ILE A 12 -6.88 11.65 11.54
CA ILE A 12 -5.80 10.85 10.93
C ILE A 12 -6.37 9.94 9.84
N VAL A 13 -7.49 9.26 10.11
CA VAL A 13 -8.15 8.38 9.13
C VAL A 13 -8.62 9.19 7.92
N ALA A 14 -9.20 10.38 8.11
CA ALA A 14 -9.65 11.23 7.01
C ALA A 14 -8.49 11.76 6.16
N ASP A 15 -7.39 12.16 6.78
CA ASP A 15 -6.18 12.59 6.07
C ASP A 15 -5.58 11.46 5.25
N TYR A 16 -5.50 10.26 5.84
CA TYR A 16 -5.02 9.06 5.17
C TYR A 16 -5.95 8.63 4.03
N ALA A 17 -7.26 8.59 4.23
CA ALA A 17 -8.22 8.23 3.18
C ALA A 17 -8.11 9.15 1.95
N ARG A 18 -7.90 10.46 2.18
CA ARG A 18 -7.66 11.42 1.09
C ARG A 18 -6.32 11.19 0.39
N ARG A 19 -5.29 10.73 1.11
CA ARG A 19 -4.02 10.33 0.50
C ARG A 19 -4.21 9.08 -0.36
N LEU A 20 -4.79 8.03 0.21
CA LEU A 20 -5.03 6.75 -0.46
C LEU A 20 -5.86 6.93 -1.73
N ALA A 21 -6.94 7.71 -1.69
CA ALA A 21 -7.75 8.00 -2.87
C ALA A 21 -6.94 8.63 -4.02
N ARG A 22 -6.06 9.59 -3.70
CA ARG A 22 -5.18 10.22 -4.69
C ARG A 22 -4.16 9.24 -5.26
N ASP A 23 -3.57 8.40 -4.44
CA ASP A 23 -2.58 7.42 -4.91
C ASP A 23 -3.24 6.36 -5.81
N LEU A 24 -4.45 5.91 -5.47
CA LEU A 24 -5.26 5.00 -6.30
C LEU A 24 -5.61 5.60 -7.68
N GLU A 25 -5.87 6.90 -7.78
CA GLU A 25 -6.13 7.58 -9.06
C GLU A 25 -4.90 7.66 -9.97
N THR A 26 -3.69 7.69 -9.39
CA THR A 26 -2.44 7.87 -10.15
C THR A 26 -1.81 6.58 -10.65
N ASP A 27 -2.29 5.42 -10.19
CA ASP A 27 -1.74 4.08 -10.48
C ASP A 27 -0.22 3.95 -10.20
N LYS A 28 0.29 4.76 -9.26
CA LYS A 28 1.70 4.78 -8.86
C LYS A 28 1.90 3.92 -7.62
N TRP A 29 1.92 2.60 -7.82
CA TRP A 29 2.10 1.63 -6.75
C TRP A 29 3.27 0.69 -7.01
N PRO A 30 3.98 0.26 -5.95
CA PRO A 30 3.85 0.70 -4.54
C PRO A 30 4.34 2.13 -4.28
N ALA A 31 3.69 2.83 -3.35
CA ALA A 31 3.98 4.22 -2.99
C ALA A 31 5.08 4.30 -1.91
N GLU A 32 5.69 5.47 -1.78
CA GLU A 32 6.68 5.71 -0.72
C GLU A 32 6.00 5.88 0.64
N ALA A 33 6.51 5.20 1.66
CA ALA A 33 6.01 5.31 3.04
C ALA A 33 6.16 6.73 3.61
N ASP A 34 7.21 7.46 3.21
CA ASP A 34 7.44 8.86 3.60
C ASP A 34 6.42 9.82 2.98
N ALA A 35 5.65 9.37 1.99
CA ALA A 35 4.58 10.14 1.39
C ALA A 35 3.27 10.09 2.21
N LEU A 36 3.18 9.19 3.20
CA LEU A 36 2.04 9.12 4.10
C LEU A 36 1.92 10.40 4.95
N PRO A 37 0.69 10.86 5.26
CA PRO A 37 0.48 12.03 6.12
C PRO A 37 0.90 11.78 7.58
N TYR A 38 0.95 10.52 7.99
CA TYR A 38 1.37 10.08 9.32
C TYR A 38 2.12 8.74 9.22
N PRO A 39 2.96 8.38 10.21
CA PRO A 39 3.60 7.06 10.24
C PRO A 39 2.56 5.93 10.20
N LYS A 40 2.88 4.82 9.51
CA LYS A 40 2.01 3.63 9.41
C LYS A 40 1.37 3.23 10.74
N GLN A 41 2.17 3.18 11.81
CA GLN A 41 1.69 2.78 13.14
C GLN A 41 0.63 3.75 13.70
N ALA A 42 0.77 5.06 13.46
CA ALA A 42 -0.23 6.04 13.89
C ALA A 42 -1.54 5.86 13.13
N ILE A 43 -1.48 5.59 11.83
CA ILE A 43 -2.66 5.30 11.00
C ILE A 43 -3.35 4.00 11.46
N LYS A 44 -2.57 2.94 11.70
CA LYS A 44 -3.09 1.67 12.23
C LYS A 44 -3.85 1.87 13.55
N SER A 45 -3.25 2.58 14.50
CA SER A 45 -3.89 2.91 15.78
C SER A 45 -5.15 3.73 15.57
N ALA A 46 -5.11 4.76 14.72
CA ALA A 46 -6.27 5.62 14.45
C ALA A 46 -7.44 4.85 13.82
N ILE A 47 -7.17 3.96 12.86
CA ILE A 47 -8.22 3.09 12.27
C ILE A 47 -8.81 2.19 13.34
N ARG A 48 -7.98 1.55 14.18
CA ARG A 48 -8.46 0.69 15.27
C ARG A 48 -9.35 1.45 16.26
N THR A 49 -8.91 2.61 16.72
CA THR A 49 -9.71 3.48 17.61
C THR A 49 -11.03 3.88 16.96
N SER A 50 -11.01 4.23 15.68
CA SER A 50 -12.21 4.61 14.93
C SER A 50 -13.20 3.43 14.80
N VAL A 51 -12.71 2.23 14.52
CA VAL A 51 -13.55 1.02 14.45
C VAL A 51 -14.21 0.74 15.80
N ILE A 52 -13.46 0.81 16.91
CA ILE A 52 -14.01 0.59 18.25
C ILE A 52 -15.06 1.66 18.59
N ALA A 53 -14.80 2.92 18.29
CA ALA A 53 -15.75 4.02 18.51
C ALA A 53 -17.03 3.86 17.66
N LEU A 54 -16.91 3.49 16.40
CA LEU A 54 -18.06 3.25 15.51
C LEU A 54 -18.87 2.03 15.97
N ALA A 55 -18.21 0.96 16.41
CA ALA A 55 -18.89 -0.24 16.89
C ALA A 55 -19.68 0.04 18.18
N THR A 56 -19.06 0.73 19.15
CA THR A 56 -19.72 1.06 20.43
C THR A 56 -20.93 1.98 20.27
N THR A 57 -20.97 2.80 19.21
CA THR A 57 -22.11 3.68 18.89
C THR A 57 -23.13 3.05 17.95
N GLY A 58 -22.92 1.80 17.51
CA GLY A 58 -23.79 1.11 16.55
C GLY A 58 -23.73 1.68 15.12
N GLN A 59 -22.68 2.45 14.79
CA GLN A 59 -22.48 3.09 13.50
C GLN A 59 -21.50 2.34 12.59
N PHE A 60 -21.00 1.18 13.01
CA PHE A 60 -20.07 0.37 12.23
C PHE A 60 -20.80 -0.55 11.26
N THR A 61 -21.19 0.01 10.10
CA THR A 61 -21.88 -0.74 9.03
C THR A 61 -20.91 -1.64 8.25
N ASP A 62 -21.44 -2.57 7.47
CA ASP A 62 -20.62 -3.46 6.62
C ASP A 62 -19.86 -2.69 5.55
N GLU A 63 -20.44 -1.61 4.99
CA GLU A 63 -19.76 -0.76 4.03
C GLU A 63 -18.59 -0.01 4.67
N LEU A 64 -18.76 0.50 5.90
CA LEU A 64 -17.68 1.14 6.65
C LEU A 64 -16.60 0.14 7.06
N ARG A 65 -17.00 -1.10 7.39
CA ARG A 65 -16.07 -2.20 7.65
C ARG A 65 -15.21 -2.50 6.43
N GLU A 66 -15.82 -2.70 5.26
CA GLU A 66 -15.09 -2.99 4.03
C GLU A 66 -14.16 -1.84 3.62
N PHE A 67 -14.63 -0.60 3.75
CA PHE A 67 -13.83 0.58 3.49
C PHE A 67 -12.60 0.66 4.42
N LEU A 68 -12.80 0.49 5.72
CA LEU A 68 -11.71 0.55 6.70
C LEU A 68 -10.77 -0.65 6.60
N GLU A 69 -11.27 -1.85 6.26
CA GLU A 69 -10.43 -3.02 5.99
C GLU A 69 -9.53 -2.76 4.78
N THR A 70 -10.11 -2.28 3.68
CA THR A 70 -9.36 -1.92 2.46
C THR A 70 -8.30 -0.88 2.77
N ALA A 71 -8.67 0.22 3.44
CA ALA A 71 -7.74 1.27 3.81
C ALA A 71 -6.61 0.75 4.70
N TYR A 72 -6.92 -0.12 5.67
CA TYR A 72 -5.94 -0.70 6.57
C TYR A 72 -4.96 -1.63 5.85
N VAL A 73 -5.45 -2.47 4.94
CA VAL A 73 -4.65 -3.40 4.15
C VAL A 73 -3.76 -2.68 3.14
N SER A 74 -4.25 -1.60 2.51
CA SER A 74 -3.46 -0.78 1.59
C SER A 74 -2.21 -0.14 2.22
N LEU A 75 -2.07 -0.15 3.55
CA LEU A 75 -0.82 0.25 4.19
C LEU A 75 0.36 -0.64 3.77
N ALA A 76 0.14 -1.89 3.37
CA ALA A 76 1.18 -2.77 2.86
C ALA A 76 1.87 -2.21 1.61
N ASP A 77 1.11 -1.49 0.77
CA ASP A 77 1.61 -0.95 -0.50
C ASP A 77 2.41 0.36 -0.33
N TYR A 78 2.59 0.84 0.90
CA TYR A 78 3.50 1.92 1.22
C TYR A 78 4.85 1.36 1.69
N VAL A 79 5.85 1.39 0.83
CA VAL A 79 7.17 0.76 1.07
C VAL A 79 8.27 1.82 1.24
N ALA A 80 9.44 1.41 1.70
CA ALA A 80 10.59 2.32 1.77
C ALA A 80 10.92 2.90 0.37
N SER A 81 11.38 4.16 0.31
CA SER A 81 11.55 4.88 -0.95
C SER A 81 12.50 4.20 -1.94
N ASP A 82 13.53 3.51 -1.44
CA ASP A 82 14.44 2.69 -2.24
C ASP A 82 13.73 1.51 -2.91
N LEU A 83 12.82 0.84 -2.19
CA LEU A 83 12.00 -0.24 -2.74
C LEU A 83 10.93 0.27 -3.73
N SER A 84 10.26 1.37 -3.42
CA SER A 84 9.28 1.99 -4.33
C SER A 84 9.94 2.40 -5.65
N ARG A 85 11.15 3.00 -5.58
CA ARG A 85 11.94 3.33 -6.76
C ARG A 85 12.34 2.09 -7.56
N LEU A 86 12.85 1.03 -6.90
CA LEU A 86 13.22 -0.22 -7.57
C LEU A 86 12.04 -0.82 -8.35
N LEU A 87 10.85 -0.87 -7.73
CA LEU A 87 9.65 -1.41 -8.37
C LEU A 87 9.19 -0.54 -9.55
N SER A 88 9.26 0.78 -9.40
CA SER A 88 8.93 1.73 -10.47
C SER A 88 9.88 1.58 -11.67
N GLU A 89 11.19 1.46 -11.42
CA GLU A 89 12.19 1.23 -12.47
C GLU A 89 11.98 -0.12 -13.17
N TYR A 90 11.66 -1.17 -12.42
CA TYR A 90 11.35 -2.48 -12.97
C TYR A 90 10.09 -2.46 -13.83
N GLN A 91 9.02 -1.81 -13.37
CA GLN A 91 7.77 -1.68 -14.12
C GLN A 91 7.99 -0.89 -15.43
N GLN A 92 8.74 0.20 -15.37
CA GLN A 92 9.11 0.96 -16.56
C GLN A 92 9.92 0.13 -17.54
N ALA A 93 10.94 -0.59 -17.06
CA ALA A 93 11.75 -1.47 -17.90
C ALA A 93 10.92 -2.60 -18.54
N GLY A 94 9.96 -3.17 -17.81
CA GLY A 94 9.00 -4.13 -18.34
C GLY A 94 8.12 -3.54 -19.44
N SER A 95 7.60 -2.33 -19.23
CA SER A 95 6.81 -1.58 -20.22
C SER A 95 7.63 -1.29 -21.49
N ASP A 96 8.85 -0.80 -21.33
CA ASP A 96 9.76 -0.51 -22.45
C ASP A 96 10.08 -1.77 -23.25
N LEU A 97 10.32 -2.90 -22.59
CA LEU A 97 10.60 -4.18 -23.24
C LEU A 97 9.39 -4.72 -24.00
N ALA A 98 8.19 -4.54 -23.45
CA ALA A 98 6.93 -4.91 -24.08
C ALA A 98 6.64 -4.03 -25.32
N ALA A 99 6.95 -2.73 -25.26
CA ALA A 99 6.79 -1.79 -26.34
C ALA A 99 7.86 -1.92 -27.44
N ASP A 100 9.04 -2.48 -27.13
CA ASP A 100 10.14 -2.66 -28.08
C ASP A 100 9.70 -3.56 -29.26
N ARG A 101 9.85 -3.08 -30.50
CA ARG A 101 9.47 -3.81 -31.72
C ARG A 101 10.62 -4.58 -32.38
N ARG A 102 11.83 -4.47 -31.84
CA ARG A 102 13.02 -5.18 -32.34
C ARG A 102 12.91 -6.69 -32.13
N LEU A 103 13.74 -7.46 -32.83
CA LEU A 103 13.77 -8.92 -32.68
C LEU A 103 14.24 -9.31 -31.26
N VAL A 104 13.78 -10.44 -30.76
CA VAL A 104 14.10 -10.92 -29.39
C VAL A 104 15.60 -10.92 -29.09
N ARG A 105 16.43 -11.35 -30.06
CA ARG A 105 17.90 -11.37 -29.95
C ARG A 105 18.54 -9.98 -29.76
N GLU A 106 17.86 -8.93 -30.22
CA GLU A 106 18.31 -7.53 -30.08
C GLU A 106 17.81 -6.93 -28.76
N LYS A 107 16.62 -7.35 -28.31
CA LYS A 107 16.05 -6.93 -27.03
C LYS A 107 16.90 -7.36 -25.84
N THR A 108 17.45 -8.58 -25.89
CA THR A 108 18.27 -9.14 -24.80
C THR A 108 19.60 -8.40 -24.58
N GLY A 109 20.04 -7.58 -25.55
CA GLY A 109 21.19 -6.68 -25.38
C GLY A 109 20.85 -5.30 -24.81
N GLY A 110 19.56 -4.97 -24.70
CA GLY A 110 19.07 -3.65 -24.29
C GLY A 110 19.13 -3.40 -22.78
N SER A 111 19.10 -2.11 -22.40
CA SER A 111 19.06 -1.69 -20.99
C SER A 111 17.82 -2.19 -20.26
N ALA A 112 16.65 -2.14 -20.90
CA ALA A 112 15.39 -2.62 -20.33
C ALA A 112 15.43 -4.12 -19.97
N TRP A 113 15.98 -4.96 -20.86
CA TRP A 113 16.18 -6.38 -20.56
C TRP A 113 17.13 -6.59 -19.39
N ARG A 114 18.24 -5.85 -19.36
CA ARG A 114 19.22 -5.94 -18.26
C ARG A 114 18.58 -5.60 -16.92
N THR A 115 17.82 -4.51 -16.83
CA THR A 115 17.12 -4.11 -15.60
C THR A 115 16.14 -5.18 -15.14
N VAL A 116 15.32 -5.74 -16.05
CA VAL A 116 14.37 -6.82 -15.72
C VAL A 116 15.10 -8.08 -15.26
N ALA A 117 16.15 -8.50 -15.97
CA ALA A 117 16.90 -9.71 -15.66
C ALA A 117 17.67 -9.61 -14.32
N GLU A 118 18.27 -8.45 -14.04
CA GLU A 118 19.07 -8.23 -12.82
C GLU A 118 18.19 -7.98 -11.59
N SER A 119 17.09 -7.24 -11.75
CA SER A 119 16.25 -6.83 -10.60
C SER A 119 15.12 -7.82 -10.28
N GLY A 120 14.77 -8.72 -11.21
CA GLY A 120 13.56 -9.55 -11.10
C GLY A 120 13.48 -10.42 -9.84
N ALA A 121 14.62 -10.96 -9.37
CA ALA A 121 14.65 -11.75 -8.13
C ALA A 121 14.28 -10.90 -6.90
N ILE A 122 14.92 -9.73 -6.76
CA ILE A 122 14.68 -8.81 -5.64
C ILE A 122 13.26 -8.24 -5.71
N VAL A 123 12.80 -7.84 -6.89
CA VAL A 123 11.42 -7.38 -7.10
C VAL A 123 10.42 -8.45 -6.69
N GLY A 124 10.66 -9.71 -7.06
CA GLY A 124 9.83 -10.83 -6.63
C GLY A 124 9.81 -11.04 -5.12
N GLU A 125 10.92 -10.81 -4.43
CA GLU A 125 10.98 -10.84 -2.96
C GLU A 125 10.20 -9.69 -2.33
N VAL A 126 10.33 -8.46 -2.85
CA VAL A 126 9.60 -7.29 -2.36
C VAL A 126 8.09 -7.48 -2.54
N VAL A 127 7.64 -7.96 -3.70
CA VAL A 127 6.21 -8.23 -3.95
C VAL A 127 5.68 -9.30 -2.99
N ARG A 128 6.46 -10.36 -2.71
CA ARG A 128 6.08 -11.36 -1.71
C ARG A 128 6.00 -10.77 -0.29
N MET A 129 6.91 -9.87 0.05
CA MET A 129 6.91 -9.18 1.34
C MET A 129 5.66 -8.32 1.49
N VAL A 130 5.32 -7.50 0.49
CA VAL A 130 4.11 -6.66 0.47
C VAL A 130 2.85 -7.53 0.58
N ALA A 131 2.76 -8.61 -0.20
CA ALA A 131 1.63 -9.53 -0.11
C ALA A 131 1.50 -10.17 1.29
N SER A 132 2.62 -10.57 1.90
CA SER A 132 2.62 -11.12 3.25
C SER A 132 2.23 -10.07 4.31
N GLU A 133 2.64 -8.81 4.15
CA GLU A 133 2.21 -7.71 5.02
C GLU A 133 0.71 -7.46 4.86
N ALA A 134 0.18 -7.44 3.64
CA ALA A 134 -1.24 -7.25 3.36
C ALA A 134 -2.10 -8.34 4.03
N GLU A 135 -1.69 -9.62 3.96
CA GLU A 135 -2.40 -10.70 4.66
C GLU A 135 -2.32 -10.55 6.19
N THR A 136 -1.18 -10.12 6.71
CA THR A 136 -1.01 -9.86 8.15
C THR A 136 -1.93 -8.74 8.62
N LEU A 137 -1.98 -7.64 7.87
CA LEU A 137 -2.84 -6.49 8.17
C LEU A 137 -4.32 -6.85 8.07
N ARG A 138 -4.70 -7.69 7.10
CA ARG A 138 -6.06 -8.20 6.96
C ARG A 138 -6.47 -9.05 8.16
N ALA A 139 -5.59 -9.96 8.59
CA ALA A 139 -5.82 -10.78 9.78
C ALA A 139 -5.95 -9.91 11.04
N GLU A 140 -5.06 -8.92 11.21
CA GLU A 140 -5.09 -7.96 12.32
C GLU A 140 -6.41 -7.18 12.35
N PHE A 141 -6.84 -6.62 11.21
CA PHE A 141 -8.10 -5.89 11.09
C PHE A 141 -9.29 -6.74 11.52
N ARG A 142 -9.38 -7.97 11.01
CA ARG A 142 -10.48 -8.89 11.34
C ARG A 142 -10.56 -9.22 12.82
N VAL A 143 -9.43 -9.34 13.52
CA VAL A 143 -9.42 -9.62 14.96
C VAL A 143 -10.08 -8.48 15.75
N PHE A 144 -9.71 -7.22 15.48
CA PHE A 144 -10.29 -6.11 16.23
C PHE A 144 -11.63 -5.60 15.69
N ALA A 145 -12.04 -5.98 14.47
CA ALA A 145 -13.33 -5.61 13.89
C ALA A 145 -14.46 -6.62 14.18
N GLN A 146 -14.18 -7.71 14.92
CA GLN A 146 -15.17 -8.71 15.38
C GLN A 146 -16.01 -8.25 16.59
N ILE A 147 -15.99 -6.95 16.90
CA ILE A 147 -16.70 -6.33 18.03
C ILE A 147 -18.22 -6.40 17.83
#